data_AF-I4HBW1-F1
#
_entry.id   AF-I4HBW1-F1
#
_cell.length_a   1.000
_cell.length_b   1.000
_cell.length_c   1.000
_cell.angle_alpha   90.00
_cell.angle_beta   90.00
_cell.angle_gamma   90.00
#
_symmetry.space_group_name_H-M   'P 1'
#
loop_
_entity.id
_entity.type
_entity.pdbx_description
1 polymer ?
#
loop_
_entity_poly.entity_id
_entity_poly.type
_entity_poly.pdbx_seq_one_letter_code
_entity_poly.pdbx_strand_id
1 'polypeptide(L)'
;MSFPYTQCISAITIPAGEYKNYTFVVAAYQSGISVGQFSPNSTPPNYTLGGVSNLDNNGASTTAIEFLLDYSNTDYSPPYYFVYGSEDENIWLNSINPATGGSHFTSSNVTTQIASEKQPDAPIARLFYYFPESLLYVAASNGNLYWYSVTWSSDGKPSLSYVSSNTSYNGDGDYEPSGAPISLTFFPAKTLTDYDCLLLGGVKEATWVMFNAQNPSSTPHLFSCPTGAFEGTATATGICKGPEGIYWSTGYSLNYMDYGNWDVSLDLLLGFRDSFPVRSVSSQLKSNPSDNFHTWSYESVRPFQLLTLGKILGKLPVTVLRAKGILSTVEYPNRRVILQQVGPRITLEIGEEWGNNPPFTQLVLISTETINTNILQNQLDSCLRVEDFEVNSKTQTKNNFILSNEI
;
A
#
# COMPACT_ATOMS: atom_id res chain seq x y z
N MET A 1 -30.20 19.97 19.27
CA MET A 1 -28.81 20.49 19.37
C MET A 1 -27.96 19.62 18.46
N SER A 2 -27.56 20.16 17.31
CA SER A 2 -26.71 19.48 16.34
C SER A 2 -25.27 19.61 16.81
N PHE A 3 -24.60 18.51 17.12
CA PHE A 3 -23.15 18.53 17.35
C PHE A 3 -22.46 18.92 16.03
N PRO A 4 -21.44 19.79 16.03
CA PRO A 4 -20.78 20.22 14.79
C PRO A 4 -20.06 19.04 14.12
N TYR A 5 -20.23 18.94 12.81
CA TYR A 5 -20.21 17.69 12.02
C TYR A 5 -18.83 17.16 11.56
N THR A 6 -17.71 17.77 11.96
CA THR A 6 -16.38 17.26 11.59
C THR A 6 -15.48 17.23 12.81
N GLN A 7 -15.32 16.05 13.42
CA GLN A 7 -14.34 15.82 14.47
C GLN A 7 -13.20 15.00 13.90
N CYS A 8 -12.01 15.58 13.86
CA CYS A 8 -10.78 14.85 13.59
C CYS A 8 -9.90 14.86 14.84
N ILE A 9 -9.11 13.80 15.01
CA ILE A 9 -8.27 13.59 16.18
C ILE A 9 -6.96 12.94 15.72
N SER A 10 -5.86 13.37 16.32
CA SER A 10 -4.58 12.68 16.23
C SER A 10 -3.97 12.63 17.63
N ALA A 11 -3.13 11.63 17.85
CA ALA A 11 -2.45 11.44 19.11
C ALA A 11 -1.04 10.94 18.87
N ILE A 12 -0.11 11.36 19.72
CA ILE A 12 1.27 10.91 19.71
C ILE A 12 1.73 10.56 21.11
N THR A 13 2.45 9.44 21.24
CA THR A 13 3.10 9.06 22.50
C THR A 13 4.59 9.31 22.39
N ILE A 14 5.14 10.10 23.31
CA ILE A 14 6.55 10.50 23.25
C ILE A 14 7.45 9.35 23.73
N PRO A 15 8.45 8.92 22.93
CA PRO A 15 9.21 7.71 23.22
C PRO A 15 10.37 7.91 24.22
N ALA A 16 10.92 9.12 24.34
CA ALA A 16 12.05 9.43 25.23
C ALA A 16 12.04 10.90 25.69
N GLY A 17 13.06 11.31 26.46
CA GLY A 17 13.17 12.66 26.99
C GLY A 17 12.29 12.95 28.21
N GLU A 18 12.09 14.25 28.47
CA GLU A 18 11.33 14.76 29.61
C GLU A 18 9.88 14.25 29.65
N TYR A 19 9.24 14.17 28.49
CA TYR A 19 7.83 13.78 28.35
C TYR A 19 7.65 12.31 27.97
N LYS A 20 8.64 11.45 28.24
CA LYS A 20 8.55 10.01 27.93
C LYS A 20 7.23 9.39 28.46
N ASN A 21 6.57 8.63 27.59
CA ASN A 21 5.27 7.97 27.83
C ASN A 21 4.07 8.92 28.02
N TYR A 22 4.24 10.23 27.85
CA TYR A 22 3.09 11.13 27.70
C TYR A 22 2.46 10.90 26.33
N THR A 23 1.13 10.78 26.31
CA THR A 23 0.36 10.83 25.07
C THR A 23 -0.27 12.19 24.93
N PHE A 24 0.13 12.93 23.91
CA PHE A 24 -0.50 14.20 23.54
C PHE A 24 -1.54 13.96 22.47
N VAL A 25 -2.65 14.67 22.57
CA VAL A 25 -3.82 14.52 21.71
C VAL A 25 -4.18 15.90 21.17
N VAL A 26 -4.46 15.97 19.89
CA VAL A 26 -5.03 17.15 19.24
C VAL A 26 -6.32 16.71 18.58
N ALA A 27 -7.40 17.44 18.84
CA ALA A 27 -8.68 17.25 18.21
C ALA A 27 -9.13 18.57 17.61
N ALA A 28 -9.79 18.55 16.47
CA ALA A 28 -10.44 19.75 15.94
C ALA A 28 -11.93 19.50 15.72
N TYR A 29 -12.68 20.58 15.84
CA TYR A 29 -14.10 20.68 15.50
C TYR A 29 -14.29 21.93 14.64
N GLN A 30 -15.27 21.93 13.74
CA GLN A 30 -15.68 23.00 12.81
C GLN A 30 -14.71 24.19 12.65
N SER A 31 -14.50 25.05 13.65
CA SER A 31 -13.51 26.13 13.59
C SER A 31 -12.69 26.31 14.87
N GLY A 32 -12.18 25.22 15.44
CA GLY A 32 -11.36 25.30 16.65
C GLY A 32 -10.52 24.03 16.87
N ILE A 33 -9.33 24.24 17.43
CA ILE A 33 -8.45 23.16 17.87
C ILE A 33 -8.59 23.02 19.38
N SER A 34 -8.60 21.77 19.83
CA SER A 34 -8.45 21.38 21.22
C SER A 34 -7.21 20.52 21.37
N VAL A 35 -6.46 20.75 22.44
CA VAL A 35 -5.30 19.94 22.77
C VAL A 35 -5.53 19.29 24.12
N GLY A 36 -4.99 18.10 24.31
CA GLY A 36 -5.09 17.37 25.57
C GLY A 36 -3.92 16.44 25.79
N GLN A 37 -3.79 15.97 27.02
CA GLN A 37 -2.75 15.02 27.40
C GLN A 37 -3.31 13.84 28.20
N PHE A 38 -2.63 12.71 28.07
CA PHE A 38 -2.64 11.62 29.02
C PHE A 38 -1.24 11.50 29.63
N SER A 39 -1.13 11.84 30.91
CA SER A 39 0.12 11.73 31.65
C SER A 39 0.22 10.34 32.30
N PRO A 40 1.35 9.61 32.15
CA PRO A 40 1.55 8.34 32.81
C PRO A 40 1.65 8.56 34.32
N ASN A 41 0.83 7.86 35.11
CA ASN A 41 0.96 7.85 36.57
C ASN A 41 2.03 6.83 37.00
N SER A 42 2.63 7.02 38.18
CA SER A 42 3.57 6.06 38.79
C SER A 42 2.92 4.69 39.04
N THR A 43 1.59 4.63 39.07
CA THR A 43 0.77 3.40 39.10
C THR A 43 -0.24 3.38 37.93
N PRO A 44 0.07 2.70 36.82
CA PRO A 44 -0.87 2.47 35.72
C PRO A 44 -2.14 1.72 36.19
N PRO A 45 -3.29 1.89 35.52
CA PRO A 45 -3.54 2.62 34.26
C PRO A 45 -4.09 4.04 34.50
N ASN A 46 -3.76 4.68 35.61
CA ASN A 46 -4.31 6.01 35.91
C ASN A 46 -3.68 7.07 34.99
N TYR A 47 -4.51 7.93 34.40
CA TYR A 47 -4.09 9.08 33.61
C TYR A 47 -4.77 10.34 34.13
N THR A 48 -4.05 11.46 34.11
CA THR A 48 -4.64 12.78 34.33
C THR A 48 -4.99 13.38 32.97
N LEU A 49 -6.26 13.72 32.77
CA LEU A 49 -6.74 14.42 31.58
C LEU A 49 -6.68 15.94 31.83
N GLY A 50 -6.00 16.66 30.95
CA GLY A 50 -6.02 18.12 30.90
C GLY A 50 -6.07 18.56 29.44
N GLY A 51 -6.73 19.68 29.17
CA GLY A 51 -6.85 20.18 27.80
C GLY A 51 -7.38 21.60 27.70
N VAL A 52 -7.21 22.19 26.52
CA VAL A 52 -7.66 23.53 26.15
C VAL A 52 -8.51 23.39 24.90
N SER A 53 -9.67 24.07 24.86
CA SER A 53 -10.54 24.12 23.69
C SER A 53 -10.64 25.54 23.13
N ASN A 54 -11.20 25.69 21.93
CA ASN A 54 -11.37 26.97 21.24
C ASN A 54 -10.05 27.70 20.97
N LEU A 55 -8.98 26.97 20.64
CA LEU A 55 -7.79 27.59 20.09
C LEU A 55 -8.15 28.18 18.71
N ASP A 56 -7.89 29.48 18.56
CA ASP A 56 -8.28 30.36 17.46
C ASP A 56 -8.08 29.73 16.07
N ASN A 57 -9.07 29.90 15.20
CA ASN A 57 -9.11 29.40 13.83
C ASN A 57 -9.61 30.49 12.88
N ASN A 58 -8.75 31.49 12.62
CA ASN A 58 -8.91 32.29 11.41
C ASN A 58 -8.72 31.35 10.20
N GLY A 59 -9.81 30.82 9.63
CA GLY A 59 -9.71 29.91 8.48
C GLY A 59 -10.90 28.99 8.30
N ALA A 60 -10.84 28.18 7.25
CA ALA A 60 -11.84 27.16 6.96
C ALA A 60 -11.82 26.00 7.98
N SER A 61 -12.81 25.12 7.89
CA SER A 61 -12.96 24.06 8.86
C SER A 61 -11.82 23.06 8.82
N THR A 62 -11.34 22.61 9.97
CA THR A 62 -10.32 21.56 10.07
C THR A 62 -10.93 20.18 9.78
N THR A 63 -10.32 19.43 8.88
CA THR A 63 -10.86 18.17 8.35
C THR A 63 -9.96 16.95 8.58
N ALA A 64 -8.67 17.17 8.83
CA ALA A 64 -7.70 16.12 9.16
C ALA A 64 -6.61 16.70 10.09
N ILE A 65 -6.03 15.88 10.95
CA ILE A 65 -4.90 16.23 11.81
C ILE A 65 -3.89 15.09 11.78
N GLU A 66 -2.60 15.42 11.76
CA GLU A 66 -1.54 14.43 11.92
C GLU A 66 -0.33 15.03 12.67
N PHE A 67 0.24 14.28 13.60
CA PHE A 67 1.47 14.68 14.29
C PHE A 67 2.70 14.44 13.42
N LEU A 68 3.68 15.32 13.54
CA LEU A 68 5.01 15.18 12.96
C LEU A 68 6.02 14.99 14.10
N LEU A 69 6.82 13.92 14.04
CA LEU A 69 7.86 13.67 15.02
C LEU A 69 9.18 13.37 14.32
N ASP A 70 10.24 14.04 14.76
CA ASP A 70 11.59 13.76 14.29
C ASP A 70 12.12 12.51 14.99
N TYR A 71 12.04 11.36 14.31
CA TYR A 71 12.56 10.10 14.83
C TYR A 71 14.09 10.00 14.80
N SER A 72 14.79 10.96 14.20
CA SER A 72 16.26 11.06 14.29
C SER A 72 16.73 11.73 15.57
N ASN A 73 15.86 12.53 16.22
CA ASN A 73 16.13 13.16 17.51
C ASN A 73 15.96 12.13 18.63
N THR A 74 17.01 11.91 19.44
CA THR A 74 16.98 10.93 20.54
C THR A 74 16.26 11.43 21.78
N ASP A 75 16.18 12.74 21.97
CA ASP A 75 15.64 13.36 23.18
C ASP A 75 14.18 13.78 23.02
N TYR A 76 13.67 13.90 21.79
CA TYR A 76 12.28 14.29 21.49
C TYR A 76 11.81 15.51 22.28
N SER A 77 12.72 16.47 22.46
CA SER A 77 12.47 17.71 23.16
C SER A 77 11.40 18.53 22.43
N PRO A 78 10.50 19.21 23.15
CA PRO A 78 9.55 20.13 22.53
C PRO A 78 10.28 21.28 21.81
N PRO A 79 9.62 21.96 20.86
CA PRO A 79 8.18 21.89 20.56
C PRO A 79 7.75 20.65 19.76
N TYR A 80 6.52 20.20 20.02
CA TYR A 80 5.86 19.12 19.26
C TYR A 80 5.05 19.70 18.11
N TYR A 81 5.21 19.14 16.92
CA TYR A 81 4.60 19.67 15.72
C TYR A 81 3.46 18.80 15.24
N PHE A 82 2.43 19.44 14.70
CA PHE A 82 1.34 18.76 14.02
C PHE A 82 0.85 19.60 12.87
N VAL A 83 0.31 18.92 11.87
CA VAL A 83 -0.33 19.53 10.73
C VAL A 83 -1.83 19.33 10.82
N TYR A 84 -2.58 20.29 10.31
CA TYR A 84 -3.99 20.06 10.03
C TYR A 84 -4.32 20.44 8.59
N GLY A 85 -5.22 19.66 8.00
CA GLY A 85 -5.82 19.94 6.71
C GLY A 85 -7.16 20.65 6.89
N SER A 86 -7.56 21.45 5.90
CA SER A 86 -8.81 22.21 5.96
C SER A 86 -9.71 22.07 4.74
N GLU A 87 -10.96 22.54 4.88
CA GLU A 87 -11.96 22.59 3.81
C GLU A 87 -11.56 23.52 2.65
N ASP A 88 -10.64 24.46 2.86
CA ASP A 88 -10.11 25.37 1.84
C ASP A 88 -8.77 24.91 1.23
N GLU A 89 -8.51 23.59 1.31
CA GLU A 89 -7.38 22.89 0.68
C GLU A 89 -6.00 23.19 1.27
N ASN A 90 -5.94 23.95 2.36
CA ASN A 90 -4.68 24.28 3.01
C ASN A 90 -4.23 23.16 3.95
N ILE A 91 -2.91 23.04 4.07
CA ILE A 91 -2.23 22.27 5.12
C ILE A 91 -1.50 23.26 5.99
N TRP A 92 -1.86 23.34 7.26
CA TRP A 92 -1.28 24.28 8.21
C TRP A 92 -0.36 23.57 9.18
N LEU A 93 0.85 24.10 9.35
CA LEU A 93 1.79 23.66 10.37
C LEU A 93 1.52 24.37 11.69
N ASN A 94 1.52 23.62 12.78
CA ASN A 94 1.27 24.11 14.12
C ASN A 94 2.28 23.49 15.09
N SER A 95 2.41 24.08 16.26
CA SER A 95 3.30 23.57 17.30
C SER A 95 2.69 23.69 18.68
N ILE A 96 3.18 22.84 19.56
CA ILE A 96 2.83 22.81 20.97
C ILE A 96 4.13 22.81 21.75
N ASN A 97 4.32 23.83 22.58
CA ASN A 97 5.41 23.87 23.53
C ASN A 97 4.83 23.63 24.94
N PRO A 98 4.89 22.40 25.48
CA PRO A 98 4.25 22.11 26.75
C PRO A 98 4.82 23.00 27.87
N ALA A 99 3.95 23.52 28.73
CA ALA A 99 4.34 24.35 29.86
C ALA A 99 4.95 23.49 30.97
N THR A 100 5.77 24.09 31.83
CA THR A 100 6.27 23.43 33.04
C THR A 100 5.18 23.37 34.12
N GLY A 101 4.83 22.18 34.62
CA GLY A 101 3.88 21.98 35.74
C GLY A 101 2.54 21.32 35.35
N GLY A 102 1.56 21.31 36.26
CA GLY A 102 0.39 20.40 36.21
C GLY A 102 -0.41 20.31 34.90
N SER A 103 -0.86 21.44 34.32
CA SER A 103 -1.48 21.46 32.99
C SER A 103 -0.43 21.87 31.97
N HIS A 104 0.06 20.91 31.17
CA HIS A 104 1.08 21.20 30.17
C HIS A 104 0.55 22.01 28.98
N PHE A 105 -0.77 22.22 28.86
CA PHE A 105 -1.35 22.99 27.76
C PHE A 105 -2.16 24.19 28.24
N THR A 106 -1.92 25.33 27.60
CA THR A 106 -2.65 26.60 27.71
C THR A 106 -2.82 27.18 26.31
N SER A 107 -3.76 28.11 26.10
CA SER A 107 -3.88 28.77 24.79
C SER A 107 -2.62 29.55 24.37
N SER A 108 -1.79 29.93 25.33
CA SER A 108 -0.54 30.66 25.11
C SER A 108 0.64 29.80 24.66
N ASN A 109 0.54 28.46 24.73
CA ASN A 109 1.66 27.56 24.44
C ASN A 109 1.40 26.63 23.24
N VAL A 110 0.28 26.83 22.56
CA VAL A 110 0.01 26.32 21.21
C VAL A 110 0.17 27.47 20.23
N THR A 111 1.02 27.29 19.23
CA THR A 111 1.15 28.26 18.11
C THR A 111 0.52 27.64 16.88
N THR A 112 -0.54 28.26 16.38
CA THR A 112 -1.26 27.82 15.18
C THR A 112 -0.76 28.55 13.93
N GLN A 113 -0.96 27.93 12.76
CA GLN A 113 -0.72 28.53 11.43
C GLN A 113 0.71 29.10 11.24
N ILE A 114 1.72 28.36 11.68
CA ILE A 114 3.15 28.73 11.58
C ILE A 114 3.60 28.83 10.12
N ALA A 115 3.07 27.96 9.28
CA ALA A 115 3.30 27.91 7.84
C ALA A 115 2.12 27.21 7.16
N SER A 116 1.98 27.39 5.84
CA SER A 116 0.92 26.77 5.05
C SER A 116 1.45 26.21 3.74
N GLU A 117 0.88 25.09 3.31
CA GLU A 117 1.03 24.54 1.97
C GLU A 117 -0.34 24.47 1.29
N LYS A 118 -0.36 24.71 -0.03
CA LYS A 118 -1.59 24.69 -0.83
C LYS A 118 -1.35 24.14 -2.24
N GLN A 119 -1.42 22.83 -2.37
CA GLN A 119 -1.38 22.10 -3.65
C GLN A 119 -2.61 21.21 -3.90
N PRO A 120 -3.26 20.63 -2.87
CA PRO A 120 -4.49 19.88 -3.06
C PRO A 120 -5.57 20.72 -3.76
N ASP A 121 -6.38 20.06 -4.58
CA ASP A 121 -7.44 20.67 -5.40
C ASP A 121 -8.86 20.39 -4.86
N ALA A 122 -8.93 19.84 -3.65
CA ALA A 122 -10.17 19.60 -2.91
C ALA A 122 -9.88 19.61 -1.39
N PRO A 123 -10.92 19.75 -0.54
CA PRO A 123 -10.79 19.66 0.92
C PRO A 123 -9.91 18.50 1.37
N ILE A 124 -9.03 18.73 2.34
CA ILE A 124 -8.16 17.66 2.85
C ILE A 124 -9.02 16.64 3.58
N ALA A 125 -8.90 15.36 3.26
CA ALA A 125 -9.69 14.31 3.90
C ALA A 125 -8.88 13.54 4.94
N ARG A 126 -7.63 13.17 4.62
CA ARG A 126 -6.74 12.42 5.53
C ARG A 126 -5.30 12.86 5.39
N LEU A 127 -4.57 12.75 6.49
CA LEU A 127 -3.14 13.00 6.60
C LEU A 127 -2.49 11.76 7.21
N PHE A 128 -1.28 11.43 6.78
CA PHE A 128 -0.47 10.37 7.38
C PHE A 128 1.02 10.69 7.23
N TYR A 129 1.75 10.71 8.33
CA TYR A 129 3.19 10.95 8.30
C TYR A 129 3.96 9.62 8.26
N TYR A 130 4.52 9.32 7.09
CA TYR A 130 5.37 8.16 6.87
C TYR A 130 6.83 8.51 7.20
N PHE A 131 7.20 8.25 8.45
CA PHE A 131 8.51 8.61 8.99
C PHE A 131 9.74 8.00 8.27
N PRO A 132 9.73 6.76 7.74
CA PRO A 132 10.95 6.15 7.20
C PRO A 132 11.56 6.92 6.03
N GLU A 133 10.71 7.48 5.16
CA GLU A 133 11.12 8.35 4.04
C GLU A 133 10.85 9.84 4.34
N SER A 134 10.39 10.16 5.55
CA SER A 134 9.95 11.49 5.96
C SER A 134 8.98 12.14 4.97
N LEU A 135 7.95 11.38 4.57
CA LEU A 135 6.91 11.85 3.66
C LEU A 135 5.59 12.08 4.40
N LEU A 136 4.98 13.23 4.20
CA LEU A 136 3.60 13.50 4.61
C LEU A 136 2.67 13.20 3.45
N TYR A 137 1.83 12.18 3.60
CA TYR A 137 0.77 11.84 2.67
C TYR A 137 -0.49 12.63 2.96
N VAL A 138 -1.07 13.19 1.91
CA VAL A 138 -2.24 14.06 1.97
C VAL A 138 -3.26 13.55 0.98
N ALA A 139 -4.34 12.97 1.48
CA ALA A 139 -5.46 12.53 0.65
C ALA A 139 -6.53 13.61 0.63
N ALA A 140 -6.90 14.06 -0.56
CA ALA A 140 -7.96 15.04 -0.79
C ALA A 140 -9.32 14.35 -0.93
N SER A 141 -10.40 15.08 -0.65
CA SER A 141 -11.80 14.60 -0.65
C SER A 141 -12.36 14.20 -2.03
N ASN A 142 -11.60 14.38 -3.09
CA ASN A 142 -11.90 13.87 -4.44
C ASN A 142 -11.14 12.59 -4.79
N GLY A 143 -10.39 12.01 -3.83
CA GLY A 143 -9.61 10.79 -4.02
C GLY A 143 -8.17 11.02 -4.46
N ASN A 144 -7.78 12.25 -4.82
CA ASN A 144 -6.41 12.57 -5.20
C ASN A 144 -5.46 12.42 -4.00
N LEU A 145 -4.26 11.90 -4.28
CA LEU A 145 -3.20 11.74 -3.28
C LEU A 145 -2.03 12.66 -3.59
N TYR A 146 -1.58 13.41 -2.60
CA TYR A 146 -0.42 14.29 -2.67
C TYR A 146 0.60 13.84 -1.63
N TRP A 147 1.88 14.14 -1.86
CA TRP A 147 2.90 13.94 -0.84
C TRP A 147 3.91 15.06 -0.78
N TYR A 148 4.33 15.35 0.44
CA TYR A 148 5.29 16.39 0.79
C TYR A 148 6.48 15.75 1.48
N SER A 149 7.68 16.22 1.18
CA SER A 149 8.84 15.92 2.02
C SER A 149 8.75 16.73 3.30
N VAL A 150 9.06 16.09 4.41
CA VAL A 150 9.20 16.71 5.73
C VAL A 150 10.70 16.79 6.02
N THR A 151 11.23 18.00 6.09
CA THR A 151 12.64 18.21 6.45
C THR A 151 12.72 18.93 7.78
N TRP A 152 13.68 18.52 8.60
CA TRP A 152 13.86 19.05 9.95
C TRP A 152 15.11 19.94 9.98
N SER A 153 14.97 21.17 10.46
CA SER A 153 16.11 22.05 10.70
C SER A 153 16.86 21.67 11.97
N SER A 154 18.05 22.22 12.17
CA SER A 154 18.90 21.93 13.33
C SER A 154 18.28 22.25 14.69
N ASP A 155 17.30 23.16 14.72
CA ASP A 155 16.50 23.53 15.89
C ASP A 155 15.25 22.64 16.08
N GLY A 156 15.09 21.59 15.28
CA GLY A 156 13.98 20.64 15.39
C GLY A 156 12.66 21.12 14.79
N LYS A 157 12.65 22.22 14.02
CA LYS A 157 11.45 22.69 13.34
C LYS A 157 11.27 21.97 11.98
N PRO A 158 10.09 21.38 11.70
CA PRO A 158 9.82 20.79 10.41
C PRO A 158 9.44 21.85 9.38
N SER A 159 9.75 21.56 8.12
CA SER A 159 9.23 22.27 6.96
C SER A 159 8.70 21.28 5.93
N LEU A 160 7.61 21.66 5.28
CA LEU A 160 6.98 20.86 4.24
C LEU A 160 7.45 21.37 2.88
N SER A 161 7.64 20.48 1.93
CA SER A 161 7.89 20.84 0.54
C SER A 161 7.15 19.89 -0.38
N TYR A 162 6.34 20.43 -1.28
CA TYR A 162 5.60 19.62 -2.24
C TYR A 162 6.54 18.80 -3.11
N VAL A 163 6.28 17.50 -3.22
CA VAL A 163 7.08 16.60 -4.06
C VAL A 163 6.31 16.28 -5.34
N SER A 164 5.14 15.65 -5.22
CA SER A 164 4.32 15.26 -6.36
C SER A 164 2.92 14.80 -5.90
N SER A 165 2.11 14.34 -6.85
CA SER A 165 0.77 13.85 -6.63
C SER A 165 0.47 12.67 -7.56
N ASN A 166 -0.54 11.90 -7.20
CA ASN A 166 -1.17 10.91 -8.04
C ASN A 166 -2.67 11.23 -8.09
N THR A 167 -3.13 11.57 -9.29
CA THR A 167 -4.53 11.89 -9.60
C THR A 167 -5.14 10.88 -10.57
N SER A 168 -4.37 9.84 -10.94
CA SER A 168 -4.76 8.82 -11.92
C SER A 168 -5.85 7.86 -11.42
N TYR A 169 -6.40 8.12 -10.24
CA TYR A 169 -7.60 7.47 -9.69
C TYR A 169 -8.90 7.89 -10.40
N ASN A 170 -8.87 8.99 -11.15
CA ASN A 170 -10.06 9.67 -11.68
C ASN A 170 -10.14 9.62 -13.22
N GLY A 171 -10.19 8.43 -13.86
CA GLY A 171 -10.19 8.33 -15.34
C GLY A 171 -11.21 7.38 -15.99
N ASP A 172 -12.32 7.91 -16.52
CA ASP A 172 -13.17 7.40 -17.64
C ASP A 172 -13.50 5.88 -17.74
N GLY A 173 -13.71 5.17 -16.62
CA GLY A 173 -14.18 3.77 -16.61
C GLY A 173 -15.19 3.45 -15.51
N ASP A 174 -16.05 2.43 -15.74
CA ASP A 174 -17.12 2.04 -14.81
C ASP A 174 -16.61 1.60 -13.41
N TYR A 175 -15.33 1.21 -13.30
CA TYR A 175 -14.68 0.66 -12.10
C TYR A 175 -13.65 1.61 -11.43
N GLU A 176 -13.64 2.89 -11.82
CA GLU A 176 -12.63 3.83 -11.33
C GLU A 176 -12.93 4.36 -9.91
N PRO A 177 -11.91 4.52 -9.05
CA PRO A 177 -12.06 5.02 -7.67
C PRO A 177 -12.28 6.55 -7.61
N SER A 178 -13.49 7.00 -7.87
CA SER A 178 -13.89 8.40 -7.67
C SER A 178 -14.65 8.60 -6.34
N GLY A 179 -14.16 9.46 -5.44
CA GLY A 179 -14.86 9.84 -4.21
C GLY A 179 -13.95 10.09 -2.99
N ALA A 180 -14.56 10.57 -1.90
CA ALA A 180 -13.83 11.04 -0.72
C ALA A 180 -13.20 9.89 0.07
N PRO A 181 -11.87 9.86 0.20
CA PRO A 181 -11.22 8.83 0.98
C PRO A 181 -11.57 9.01 2.46
N ILE A 182 -12.06 7.93 3.06
CA ILE A 182 -12.50 7.90 4.46
C ILE A 182 -11.36 7.52 5.40
N SER A 183 -10.27 6.96 4.88
CA SER A 183 -9.18 6.39 5.66
C SER A 183 -7.91 6.28 4.85
N LEU A 184 -6.80 6.52 5.51
CA LEU A 184 -5.46 6.23 5.00
C LEU A 184 -4.78 5.32 6.03
N THR A 185 -4.60 4.04 5.67
CA THR A 185 -4.10 3.00 6.59
C THR A 185 -2.73 2.52 6.17
N PHE A 186 -1.79 2.49 7.10
CA PHE A 186 -0.43 2.02 6.87
C PHE A 186 -0.26 0.53 7.14
N PHE A 187 0.42 -0.16 6.24
CA PHE A 187 0.80 -1.56 6.35
C PHE A 187 2.32 -1.66 6.24
N PRO A 188 3.02 -2.09 7.31
CA PRO A 188 4.44 -2.32 7.21
C PRO A 188 4.73 -3.52 6.30
N ALA A 189 5.93 -3.55 5.74
CA ALA A 189 6.48 -4.68 5.00
C ALA A 189 6.28 -5.98 5.78
N LYS A 190 6.08 -7.05 5.03
CA LYS A 190 5.73 -8.42 5.46
C LYS A 190 4.33 -8.56 6.07
N THR A 191 3.51 -7.50 6.12
CA THR A 191 2.07 -7.64 6.45
C THR A 191 1.28 -8.13 5.24
N LEU A 192 1.38 -7.39 4.13
CA LEU A 192 0.70 -7.68 2.87
C LEU A 192 1.67 -7.85 1.69
N THR A 193 2.81 -7.16 1.78
CA THR A 193 3.77 -6.93 0.71
C THR A 193 5.18 -7.01 1.24
N ASP A 194 6.17 -7.16 0.38
CA ASP A 194 7.58 -7.13 0.78
C ASP A 194 8.11 -5.73 1.13
N TYR A 195 7.29 -4.70 0.91
CA TYR A 195 7.57 -3.29 1.19
C TYR A 195 6.44 -2.64 1.97
N ASP A 196 6.68 -1.46 2.53
CA ASP A 196 5.69 -0.66 3.25
C ASP A 196 4.64 -0.11 2.28
N CYS A 197 3.36 -0.24 2.62
CA CYS A 197 2.26 0.21 1.77
C CYS A 197 1.21 1.04 2.51
N LEU A 198 0.52 1.88 1.75
CA LEU A 198 -0.58 2.71 2.22
C LEU A 198 -1.84 2.31 1.48
N LEU A 199 -2.90 2.08 2.23
CA LEU A 199 -4.24 1.80 1.72
C LEU A 199 -5.11 3.04 1.87
N LEU A 200 -5.50 3.61 0.75
CA LEU A 200 -6.53 4.61 0.66
C LEU A 200 -7.88 3.93 0.50
N GLY A 201 -8.66 4.03 1.57
CA GLY A 201 -9.96 3.40 1.68
C GLY A 201 -11.10 4.35 1.40
N GLY A 202 -12.25 3.80 0.95
CA GLY A 202 -13.50 4.55 0.83
C GLY A 202 -13.59 5.49 -0.38
N VAL A 203 -12.67 5.37 -1.34
CA VAL A 203 -12.69 6.17 -2.58
C VAL A 203 -13.96 5.94 -3.39
N LYS A 204 -14.50 4.71 -3.47
CA LYS A 204 -15.80 4.38 -4.09
C LYS A 204 -16.38 3.13 -3.42
N GLU A 205 -17.66 2.83 -3.65
CA GLU A 205 -18.31 1.60 -3.19
C GLU A 205 -17.42 0.37 -3.44
N ALA A 206 -17.09 -0.34 -2.36
CA ALA A 206 -16.30 -1.56 -2.38
C ALA A 206 -14.92 -1.49 -3.09
N THR A 207 -14.35 -0.30 -3.32
CA THR A 207 -13.06 -0.13 -4.02
C THR A 207 -12.06 0.62 -3.16
N TRP A 208 -10.89 0.03 -2.96
CA TRP A 208 -9.78 0.58 -2.16
C TRP A 208 -8.54 0.63 -3.03
N VAL A 209 -7.61 1.53 -2.71
CA VAL A 209 -6.38 1.69 -3.51
C VAL A 209 -5.17 1.55 -2.62
N MET A 210 -4.21 0.74 -3.03
CA MET A 210 -2.96 0.55 -2.29
C MET A 210 -1.76 1.08 -3.08
N PHE A 211 -0.82 1.67 -2.35
CA PHE A 211 0.42 2.26 -2.89
C PHE A 211 1.62 1.76 -2.13
N ASN A 212 2.76 1.74 -2.81
CA ASN A 212 4.04 1.64 -2.14
C ASN A 212 4.35 2.96 -1.40
N ALA A 213 4.53 2.90 -0.08
CA ALA A 213 4.82 4.05 0.77
C ALA A 213 6.26 4.59 0.58
N GLN A 214 7.18 3.78 0.07
CA GLN A 214 8.53 4.23 -0.28
C GLN A 214 8.59 4.85 -1.68
N ASN A 215 7.68 4.46 -2.56
CA ASN A 215 7.61 4.98 -3.91
C ASN A 215 6.16 5.29 -4.31
N PRO A 216 5.59 6.42 -3.84
CA PRO A 216 4.20 6.76 -4.11
C PRO A 216 3.90 7.08 -5.58
N SER A 217 4.94 7.27 -6.40
CA SER A 217 4.81 7.37 -7.86
C SER A 217 4.58 6.02 -8.55
N SER A 218 4.66 4.90 -7.83
CA SER A 218 4.32 3.58 -8.35
C SER A 218 2.88 3.54 -8.85
N THR A 219 2.63 2.74 -9.88
CA THR A 219 1.25 2.50 -10.34
C THR A 219 0.41 1.98 -9.18
N PRO A 220 -0.70 2.64 -8.86
CA PRO A 220 -1.55 2.25 -7.76
C PRO A 220 -2.29 0.95 -8.09
N HIS A 221 -2.54 0.12 -7.08
CA HIS A 221 -3.29 -1.10 -7.25
C HIS A 221 -4.71 -0.93 -6.73
N LEU A 222 -5.68 -1.16 -7.62
CA LEU A 222 -7.09 -1.17 -7.30
C LEU A 222 -7.47 -2.52 -6.69
N PHE A 223 -8.10 -2.47 -5.52
CA PHE A 223 -8.66 -3.63 -4.84
C PHE A 223 -10.16 -3.47 -4.76
N SER A 224 -10.88 -4.44 -5.30
CA SER A 224 -12.31 -4.58 -5.04
C SER A 224 -12.53 -5.64 -3.95
N CYS A 225 -13.46 -5.38 -3.04
CA CYS A 225 -13.89 -6.37 -2.06
C CYS A 225 -14.32 -7.67 -2.80
N PRO A 226 -13.84 -8.86 -2.39
CA PRO A 226 -14.18 -10.11 -3.05
C PRO A 226 -15.69 -10.30 -3.20
N THR A 227 -16.09 -10.48 -4.46
CA THR A 227 -17.44 -10.75 -4.97
C THR A 227 -18.17 -11.82 -4.16
N GLY A 228 -19.29 -11.45 -3.55
CA GLY A 228 -20.24 -12.41 -2.96
C GLY A 228 -21.22 -11.82 -1.93
N ALA A 229 -20.83 -10.79 -1.17
CA ALA A 229 -21.70 -10.28 -0.09
C ALA A 229 -22.18 -8.83 -0.27
N PHE A 230 -21.51 -8.01 -1.08
CA PHE A 230 -21.80 -6.56 -1.15
C PHE A 230 -21.48 -5.94 -2.52
N GLU A 231 -21.91 -6.58 -3.62
CA GLU A 231 -21.92 -5.89 -4.92
C GLU A 231 -22.86 -4.67 -4.82
N GLY A 232 -22.28 -3.47 -4.69
CA GLY A 232 -22.90 -2.20 -5.04
C GLY A 232 -23.87 -1.53 -4.05
N THR A 233 -23.65 -1.59 -2.72
CA THR A 233 -24.56 -0.85 -1.81
C THR A 233 -23.95 -0.12 -0.61
N ALA A 234 -22.63 -0.15 -0.39
CA ALA A 234 -22.08 0.64 0.72
C ALA A 234 -20.62 1.07 0.55
N THR A 235 -20.42 2.38 0.57
CA THR A 235 -19.12 3.00 0.84
C THR A 235 -18.67 2.59 2.24
N ALA A 236 -17.42 2.16 2.37
CA ALA A 236 -16.85 1.98 3.69
C ALA A 236 -16.94 3.33 4.45
N THR A 237 -17.09 3.29 5.77
CA THR A 237 -17.09 4.48 6.65
C THR A 237 -15.83 4.56 7.51
N GLY A 238 -15.11 3.45 7.63
CA GLY A 238 -13.78 3.37 8.22
C GLY A 238 -13.13 2.06 7.84
N ILE A 239 -11.81 2.07 7.69
CA ILE A 239 -10.99 0.88 7.43
C ILE A 239 -9.81 0.93 8.41
N CYS A 240 -9.46 -0.21 8.97
CA CYS A 240 -8.28 -0.35 9.81
C CYS A 240 -7.66 -1.74 9.67
N LYS A 241 -6.36 -1.80 9.93
CA LYS A 241 -5.64 -3.07 9.98
C LYS A 241 -5.86 -3.75 11.34
N GLY A 242 -6.05 -5.05 11.30
CA GLY A 242 -5.97 -5.96 12.44
C GLY A 242 -4.64 -6.71 12.47
N PRO A 243 -4.47 -7.66 13.42
CA PRO A 243 -3.29 -8.52 13.46
C PRO A 243 -3.28 -9.59 12.36
N GLU A 244 -4.45 -10.07 11.94
CA GLU A 244 -4.60 -11.19 10.99
C GLU A 244 -5.41 -10.82 9.74
N GLY A 245 -5.87 -9.57 9.63
CA GLY A 245 -6.70 -9.15 8.52
C GLY A 245 -7.06 -7.67 8.55
N ILE A 246 -7.91 -7.25 7.62
CA ILE A 246 -8.48 -5.90 7.60
C ILE A 246 -9.90 -5.91 8.10
N TYR A 247 -10.23 -4.90 8.89
CA TYR A 247 -11.59 -4.58 9.30
C TYR A 247 -12.06 -3.35 8.56
N TRP A 248 -13.33 -3.36 8.16
CA TRP A 248 -13.97 -2.16 7.62
C TRP A 248 -15.43 -2.09 8.02
N SER A 249 -15.85 -0.89 8.39
CA SER A 249 -17.25 -0.59 8.63
C SER A 249 -17.90 -0.05 7.36
N THR A 250 -19.17 -0.34 7.19
CA THR A 250 -20.08 0.34 6.28
C THR A 250 -21.11 1.10 7.12
N GLY A 251 -22.09 1.75 6.47
CA GLY A 251 -23.24 2.30 7.19
C GLY A 251 -24.08 1.25 7.95
N TYR A 252 -23.91 -0.04 7.65
CA TYR A 252 -24.81 -1.10 8.12
C TYR A 252 -24.13 -2.32 8.73
N SER A 253 -22.82 -2.49 8.53
CA SER A 253 -22.09 -3.68 8.97
C SER A 253 -20.64 -3.39 9.33
N LEU A 254 -20.08 -4.21 10.21
CA LEU A 254 -18.64 -4.36 10.38
C LEU A 254 -18.23 -5.64 9.65
N ASN A 255 -17.20 -5.55 8.83
CA ASN A 255 -16.74 -6.63 7.98
C ASN A 255 -15.26 -6.92 8.28
N TYR A 256 -14.85 -8.14 7.96
CA TYR A 256 -13.51 -8.65 8.21
C TYR A 256 -13.04 -9.48 7.03
N MET A 257 -11.75 -9.35 6.71
CA MET A 257 -11.07 -10.16 5.70
C MET A 257 -9.66 -10.50 6.17
N ASP A 258 -9.38 -11.80 6.25
CA ASP A 258 -8.06 -12.35 6.54
C ASP A 258 -7.04 -11.97 5.46
N TYR A 259 -5.80 -11.65 5.84
CA TYR A 259 -4.68 -11.40 4.93
C TYR A 259 -4.40 -12.54 3.94
N GLY A 260 -4.65 -13.80 4.30
CA GLY A 260 -4.45 -14.96 3.42
C GLY A 260 -5.47 -15.06 2.27
N ASN A 261 -6.62 -14.39 2.38
CA ASN A 261 -7.62 -14.34 1.31
C ASN A 261 -7.41 -13.13 0.38
N TRP A 262 -6.24 -12.50 0.43
CA TRP A 262 -5.91 -11.37 -0.42
C TRP A 262 -5.49 -11.83 -1.80
N ASP A 263 -6.26 -11.42 -2.80
CA ASP A 263 -5.85 -11.46 -4.21
C ASP A 263 -4.90 -10.26 -4.44
N VAL A 264 -3.70 -10.35 -3.86
CA VAL A 264 -2.63 -9.37 -4.09
C VAL A 264 -2.12 -9.56 -5.52
N SER A 265 -2.26 -8.54 -6.37
CA SER A 265 -1.64 -8.56 -7.71
C SER A 265 -0.16 -8.90 -7.61
N LEU A 266 0.34 -9.73 -8.53
CA LEU A 266 1.73 -10.20 -8.54
C LEU A 266 2.76 -9.06 -8.53
N ASP A 267 2.42 -7.91 -9.11
CA ASP A 267 3.25 -6.68 -9.08
C ASP A 267 3.54 -6.22 -7.65
N LEU A 268 2.58 -6.40 -6.75
CA LEU A 268 2.64 -5.95 -5.38
C LEU A 268 3.39 -6.94 -4.49
N LEU A 269 3.29 -8.24 -4.77
CA LEU A 269 4.08 -9.28 -4.12
C LEU A 269 5.57 -9.21 -4.53
N LEU A 270 5.86 -8.82 -5.77
CA LEU A 270 7.21 -8.85 -6.36
C LEU A 270 7.89 -7.47 -6.51
N GLY A 271 7.19 -6.37 -6.22
CA GLY A 271 7.74 -5.02 -6.27
C GLY A 271 8.07 -4.50 -7.66
N PHE A 272 7.37 -4.97 -8.71
CA PHE A 272 7.62 -4.52 -10.08
C PHE A 272 7.07 -3.12 -10.35
N ARG A 273 7.78 -2.36 -11.20
CA ARG A 273 7.45 -0.97 -11.59
C ARG A 273 6.32 -0.86 -12.64
N ASP A 274 6.01 -1.94 -13.36
CA ASP A 274 5.09 -1.94 -14.50
C ASP A 274 3.95 -2.95 -14.27
N SER A 275 2.72 -2.45 -14.23
CA SER A 275 1.50 -3.24 -13.95
C SER A 275 1.22 -4.38 -14.93
N PHE A 276 0.77 -5.53 -14.42
CA PHE A 276 0.08 -6.57 -15.19
C PHE A 276 -1.28 -6.05 -15.70
N PRO A 277 -1.69 -6.38 -16.94
CA PRO A 277 -3.03 -6.07 -17.40
C PRO A 277 -4.07 -6.92 -16.64
N VAL A 278 -5.04 -6.26 -16.00
CA VAL A 278 -6.25 -6.89 -15.48
C VAL A 278 -7.17 -7.22 -16.66
N ARG A 279 -7.63 -8.47 -16.73
CA ARG A 279 -8.50 -8.95 -17.80
C ARG A 279 -9.89 -8.33 -17.67
N SER A 280 -10.34 -7.55 -18.65
CA SER A 280 -11.72 -7.06 -18.68
C SER A 280 -12.68 -8.23 -18.90
N VAL A 281 -13.64 -8.38 -17.99
CA VAL A 281 -14.69 -9.39 -18.11
C VAL A 281 -15.81 -8.79 -18.96
N SER A 282 -15.90 -9.17 -20.24
CA SER A 282 -17.14 -8.99 -20.98
C SER A 282 -18.14 -10.06 -20.53
N SER A 283 -19.34 -9.64 -20.13
CA SER A 283 -20.41 -10.44 -19.55
C SER A 283 -21.15 -11.32 -20.56
N GLN A 284 -20.43 -12.07 -21.40
CA GLN A 284 -21.04 -13.02 -22.34
C GLN A 284 -20.30 -14.35 -22.36
N LEU A 285 -20.56 -15.19 -21.34
CA LEU A 285 -20.43 -16.63 -21.47
C LEU A 285 -21.80 -17.26 -21.22
N LYS A 286 -22.48 -17.66 -22.30
CA LYS A 286 -23.62 -18.58 -22.22
C LYS A 286 -23.04 -19.98 -22.05
N SER A 287 -23.10 -20.55 -20.85
CA SER A 287 -22.72 -21.95 -20.64
C SER A 287 -23.86 -22.86 -21.11
N ASN A 288 -23.60 -23.66 -22.14
CA ASN A 288 -24.42 -24.82 -22.48
C ASN A 288 -23.78 -26.08 -21.83
N PRO A 289 -24.54 -27.06 -21.31
CA PRO A 289 -24.00 -28.16 -20.50
C PRO A 289 -23.32 -29.27 -21.31
N SER A 290 -22.87 -29.02 -22.54
CA SER A 290 -22.32 -30.03 -23.45
C SER A 290 -21.05 -29.57 -24.18
N ASP A 291 -20.19 -28.79 -23.51
CA ASP A 291 -18.94 -28.31 -24.11
C ASP A 291 -17.81 -29.34 -23.89
N ASN A 292 -17.14 -29.73 -24.97
CA ASN A 292 -15.94 -30.57 -24.94
C ASN A 292 -14.78 -29.75 -24.36
N PHE A 293 -14.23 -30.18 -23.23
CA PHE A 293 -13.03 -29.54 -22.68
C PHE A 293 -11.79 -29.97 -23.44
N HIS A 294 -10.97 -28.98 -23.82
CA HIS A 294 -9.67 -29.19 -24.44
C HIS A 294 -8.57 -28.96 -23.41
N THR A 295 -7.59 -29.85 -23.36
CA THR A 295 -6.40 -29.70 -22.53
C THR A 295 -5.18 -29.49 -23.42
N TRP A 296 -4.36 -28.52 -23.09
CA TRP A 296 -3.07 -28.29 -23.74
C TRP A 296 -1.96 -28.24 -22.69
N SER A 297 -0.78 -28.74 -23.03
CA SER A 297 0.37 -28.80 -22.12
C SER A 297 1.61 -28.23 -22.80
N TYR A 298 2.44 -27.57 -22.01
CA TYR A 298 3.67 -26.92 -22.42
C TYR A 298 4.80 -27.31 -21.47
N GLU A 299 5.97 -27.57 -22.03
CA GLU A 299 7.17 -27.93 -21.28
C GLU A 299 8.37 -27.14 -21.81
N SER A 300 9.25 -26.73 -20.90
CA SER A 300 10.52 -26.06 -21.24
C SER A 300 11.55 -26.27 -20.15
N VAL A 301 12.81 -26.42 -20.54
CA VAL A 301 13.96 -26.43 -19.62
C VAL A 301 14.61 -25.06 -19.48
N ARG A 302 14.17 -24.07 -20.27
CA ARG A 302 14.66 -22.69 -20.20
C ARG A 302 13.85 -21.90 -19.17
N PRO A 303 14.48 -21.00 -18.39
CA PRO A 303 13.75 -20.20 -17.43
C PRO A 303 12.90 -19.13 -18.13
N PHE A 304 11.69 -18.94 -17.62
CA PHE A 304 10.82 -17.83 -17.98
C PHE A 304 11.24 -16.56 -17.27
N GLN A 305 11.03 -15.42 -17.93
CA GLN A 305 10.95 -14.14 -17.24
C GLN A 305 9.51 -13.94 -16.75
N LEU A 306 9.31 -13.78 -15.44
CA LEU A 306 7.97 -13.77 -14.85
C LEU A 306 7.09 -12.63 -15.38
N LEU A 307 7.66 -11.45 -15.61
CA LEU A 307 6.93 -10.30 -16.11
C LEU A 307 6.35 -10.54 -17.51
N THR A 308 7.14 -11.08 -18.43
CA THR A 308 6.68 -11.33 -19.80
C THR A 308 5.66 -12.47 -19.82
N LEU A 309 5.90 -13.52 -19.02
CA LEU A 309 4.97 -14.63 -18.85
C LEU A 309 3.61 -14.16 -18.31
N GLY A 310 3.59 -13.37 -17.24
CA GLY A 310 2.35 -12.86 -16.65
C GLY A 310 1.55 -11.98 -17.62
N LYS A 311 2.22 -11.18 -18.46
CA LYS A 311 1.56 -10.40 -19.54
C LYS A 311 0.87 -11.29 -20.58
N ILE A 312 1.44 -12.45 -20.90
CA ILE A 312 0.83 -13.40 -21.83
C ILE A 312 -0.33 -14.15 -21.17
N LEU A 313 -0.15 -14.60 -19.91
CA LEU A 313 -1.21 -15.27 -19.14
C LEU A 313 -2.44 -14.35 -18.95
N GLY A 314 -2.24 -13.06 -18.69
CA GLY A 314 -3.31 -12.07 -18.59
C GLY A 314 -4.06 -11.81 -19.90
N LYS A 315 -3.44 -12.11 -21.06
CA LYS A 315 -4.04 -11.98 -22.40
C LYS A 315 -4.71 -13.26 -22.89
N LEU A 316 -4.74 -14.32 -22.08
CA LEU A 316 -5.38 -15.57 -22.47
C LEU A 316 -6.88 -15.34 -22.76
N PRO A 317 -7.44 -16.03 -23.79
CA PRO A 317 -8.86 -15.94 -24.12
C PRO A 317 -9.77 -16.34 -22.95
N VAL A 318 -11.02 -15.84 -22.95
CA VAL A 318 -12.04 -16.19 -21.93
C VAL A 318 -12.38 -17.67 -21.89
N THR A 319 -12.12 -18.34 -22.99
CA THR A 319 -12.36 -19.76 -23.17
C THR A 319 -11.36 -20.61 -22.38
N VAL A 320 -10.23 -20.04 -21.91
CA VAL A 320 -9.32 -20.71 -20.97
C VAL A 320 -9.90 -20.60 -19.55
N LEU A 321 -10.40 -21.72 -19.04
CA LEU A 321 -11.01 -21.80 -17.72
C LEU A 321 -9.99 -21.96 -16.61
N ARG A 322 -8.89 -22.65 -16.88
CA ARG A 322 -7.88 -22.96 -15.88
C ARG A 322 -6.49 -23.08 -16.49
N ALA A 323 -5.47 -22.61 -15.77
CA ALA A 323 -4.09 -22.98 -16.00
C ALA A 323 -3.43 -23.43 -14.70
N LYS A 324 -2.51 -24.39 -14.76
CA LYS A 324 -1.68 -24.80 -13.63
C LYS A 324 -0.30 -25.12 -14.12
N GLY A 325 0.73 -24.73 -13.37
CA GLY A 325 2.09 -25.09 -13.74
C GLY A 325 3.10 -25.00 -12.62
N ILE A 326 4.22 -25.67 -12.83
CA ILE A 326 5.46 -25.47 -12.10
C ILE A 326 6.39 -24.77 -13.08
N LEU A 327 6.99 -23.65 -12.68
CA LEU A 327 7.78 -22.79 -13.55
C LEU A 327 9.22 -22.70 -13.05
N SER A 328 10.16 -22.81 -13.98
CA SER A 328 11.54 -22.35 -13.83
C SER A 328 11.58 -20.88 -14.23
N THR A 329 12.12 -20.01 -13.37
CA THR A 329 12.11 -18.57 -13.60
C THR A 329 13.47 -17.94 -13.39
N VAL A 330 13.70 -16.81 -14.04
CA VAL A 330 14.95 -16.04 -13.92
C VAL A 330 15.07 -15.41 -12.54
N GLU A 331 13.94 -14.97 -11.97
CA GLU A 331 13.85 -14.26 -10.70
C GLU A 331 14.08 -15.19 -9.50
N TYR A 332 13.68 -16.46 -9.61
CA TYR A 332 13.85 -17.47 -8.56
C TYR A 332 14.55 -18.73 -9.11
N PRO A 333 15.84 -18.64 -9.49
CA PRO A 333 16.52 -19.72 -10.22
C PRO A 333 16.66 -21.02 -9.40
N ASN A 334 16.69 -20.91 -8.07
CA ASN A 334 16.86 -22.05 -7.16
C ASN A 334 15.53 -22.60 -6.63
N ARG A 335 14.39 -21.95 -6.92
CA ARG A 335 13.08 -22.33 -6.38
C ARG A 335 12.05 -22.52 -7.48
N ARG A 336 11.07 -23.36 -7.21
CA ARG A 336 9.94 -23.60 -8.10
C ARG A 336 8.95 -22.46 -7.94
N VAL A 337 8.39 -21.94 -9.03
CA VAL A 337 7.23 -21.06 -8.95
C VAL A 337 5.97 -21.84 -9.37
N ILE A 338 4.96 -21.87 -8.51
CA ILE A 338 3.70 -22.58 -8.75
C ILE A 338 2.69 -21.61 -9.33
N LEU A 339 2.27 -21.84 -10.57
CA LEU A 339 1.19 -21.10 -11.23
C LEU A 339 -0.15 -21.79 -10.97
N GLN A 340 -1.14 -21.02 -10.57
CA GLN A 340 -2.55 -21.42 -10.58
C GLN A 340 -3.37 -20.29 -11.18
N GLN A 341 -4.14 -20.57 -12.23
CA GLN A 341 -5.06 -19.64 -12.84
C GLN A 341 -6.46 -20.26 -12.90
N VAL A 342 -7.48 -19.49 -12.51
CA VAL A 342 -8.90 -19.85 -12.64
C VAL A 342 -9.64 -18.67 -13.25
N GLY A 343 -10.11 -18.82 -14.48
CA GLY A 343 -10.66 -17.72 -15.27
C GLY A 343 -9.66 -16.55 -15.37
N PRO A 344 -10.04 -15.33 -14.95
CA PRO A 344 -9.14 -14.17 -14.99
C PRO A 344 -8.12 -14.12 -13.84
N ARG A 345 -8.31 -14.90 -12.76
CA ARG A 345 -7.47 -14.84 -11.56
C ARG A 345 -6.21 -15.66 -11.76
N ILE A 346 -5.04 -15.05 -11.56
CA ILE A 346 -3.73 -15.68 -11.66
C ILE A 346 -3.03 -15.56 -10.31
N THR A 347 -2.61 -16.69 -9.77
CA THR A 347 -1.80 -16.81 -8.56
C THR A 347 -0.46 -17.43 -8.93
N LEU A 348 0.62 -16.84 -8.45
CA LEU A 348 1.96 -17.41 -8.52
C LEU A 348 2.53 -17.47 -7.10
N GLU A 349 2.96 -18.65 -6.69
CA GLU A 349 3.49 -18.91 -5.36
C GLU A 349 4.94 -19.39 -5.46
N ILE A 350 5.82 -18.85 -4.62
CA ILE A 350 7.21 -19.32 -4.56
C ILE A 350 7.23 -20.61 -3.73
N GLY A 351 7.33 -21.75 -4.42
CA GLY A 351 7.38 -23.07 -3.84
C GLY A 351 8.78 -23.47 -3.33
N GLU A 352 8.98 -24.76 -3.17
CA GLU A 352 10.21 -25.34 -2.62
C GLU A 352 11.43 -25.16 -3.56
N GLU A 353 12.63 -25.39 -3.02
CA GLU A 353 13.85 -25.44 -3.81
C GLU A 353 13.83 -26.59 -4.83
N TRP A 354 14.55 -26.42 -5.94
CA TRP A 354 14.70 -27.47 -6.94
C TRP A 354 15.45 -28.71 -6.38
N GLY A 355 16.30 -28.49 -5.37
CA GLY A 355 17.15 -29.52 -4.79
C GLY A 355 18.17 -30.02 -5.80
N ASN A 356 18.26 -31.35 -5.96
CA ASN A 356 19.15 -31.97 -6.96
C ASN A 356 18.52 -32.09 -8.36
N ASN A 357 17.28 -31.64 -8.55
CA ASN A 357 16.61 -31.73 -9.84
C ASN A 357 16.95 -30.51 -10.70
N PRO A 358 17.20 -30.68 -12.01
CA PRO A 358 17.36 -29.53 -12.90
C PRO A 358 16.04 -28.73 -12.96
N PRO A 359 16.11 -27.38 -12.94
CA PRO A 359 14.92 -26.54 -13.11
C PRO A 359 14.19 -26.83 -14.42
N PHE A 360 12.86 -26.88 -14.36
CA PHE A 360 12.02 -27.06 -15.55
C PHE A 360 10.72 -26.29 -15.42
N THR A 361 10.02 -26.13 -16.54
CA THR A 361 8.67 -25.62 -16.59
C THR A 361 7.75 -26.69 -17.16
N GLN A 362 6.62 -26.89 -16.48
CA GLN A 362 5.49 -27.67 -16.98
C GLN A 362 4.21 -26.91 -16.70
N LEU A 363 3.41 -26.69 -17.73
CA LEU A 363 2.20 -25.88 -17.70
C LEU A 363 1.07 -26.65 -18.39
N VAL A 364 -0.12 -26.63 -17.79
CA VAL A 364 -1.34 -27.27 -18.31
C VAL A 364 -2.45 -26.24 -18.34
N LEU A 365 -3.13 -26.11 -19.49
CA LEU A 365 -4.29 -25.25 -19.69
C LEU A 365 -5.51 -26.10 -20.03
N ILE A 366 -6.68 -25.67 -19.55
CA ILE A 366 -7.98 -26.26 -19.84
C ILE A 366 -8.89 -25.19 -20.42
N SER A 367 -9.48 -25.45 -21.59
CA SER A 367 -10.39 -24.53 -22.28
C SER A 367 -11.68 -25.18 -22.76
N THR A 368 -12.70 -24.35 -22.98
CA THR A 368 -13.99 -24.75 -23.59
C THR A 368 -13.95 -24.77 -25.11
N GLU A 369 -12.94 -24.15 -25.72
CA GLU A 369 -12.74 -24.10 -27.17
C GLU A 369 -11.34 -24.60 -27.53
N THR A 370 -11.18 -25.03 -28.79
CA THR A 370 -9.86 -25.41 -29.30
C THR A 370 -8.95 -24.18 -29.39
N ILE A 371 -7.84 -24.21 -28.65
CA ILE A 371 -6.84 -23.13 -28.67
C ILE A 371 -5.93 -23.31 -29.90
N ASN A 372 -5.54 -22.20 -30.53
CA ASN A 372 -4.46 -22.23 -31.53
C ASN A 372 -3.12 -22.46 -30.81
N THR A 373 -2.73 -23.73 -30.68
CA THR A 373 -1.55 -24.17 -29.93
C THR A 373 -0.25 -23.60 -30.48
N ASN A 374 -0.15 -23.35 -31.78
CA ASN A 374 1.06 -22.79 -32.40
C ASN A 374 1.29 -21.33 -32.01
N ILE A 375 0.22 -20.53 -31.97
CA ILE A 375 0.30 -19.13 -31.52
C ILE A 375 0.67 -19.09 -30.04
N LEU A 376 0.02 -19.92 -29.22
CA LEU A 376 0.27 -19.95 -27.78
C LEU A 376 1.67 -20.47 -27.44
N GLN A 377 2.16 -21.48 -28.16
CA GLN A 377 3.54 -21.97 -28.07
C GLN A 377 4.53 -20.84 -28.37
N ASN A 378 4.38 -20.14 -29.49
CA ASN A 378 5.27 -19.03 -29.87
C ASN A 378 5.23 -17.87 -28.87
N GLN A 379 4.05 -17.58 -28.33
CA GLN A 379 3.88 -16.59 -27.28
C GLN A 379 4.65 -17.00 -26.02
N LEU A 380 4.46 -18.21 -25.51
CA LEU A 380 5.19 -18.68 -24.34
C LEU A 380 6.71 -18.77 -24.60
N ASP A 381 7.13 -19.25 -25.76
CA ASP A 381 8.55 -19.32 -26.12
C ASP A 381 9.21 -17.93 -26.18
N SER A 382 8.46 -16.87 -26.49
CA SER A 382 8.96 -15.49 -26.46
C SER A 382 9.23 -14.96 -25.04
N CYS A 383 8.69 -15.61 -24.01
CA CYS A 383 8.95 -15.26 -22.61
C CYS A 383 10.15 -15.99 -22.01
N LEU A 384 10.72 -16.95 -22.74
CA LEU A 384 11.93 -17.63 -22.32
C LEU A 384 13.12 -16.71 -22.47
N ARG A 385 14.05 -16.75 -21.50
CA ARG A 385 15.31 -16.03 -21.63
C ARG A 385 16.12 -16.58 -22.80
N VAL A 386 16.57 -15.68 -23.68
CA VAL A 386 17.57 -16.00 -24.70
C VAL A 386 18.94 -15.97 -24.00
N GLU A 387 19.63 -17.10 -23.97
CA GLU A 387 21.05 -17.11 -23.58
C GLU A 387 21.86 -16.69 -24.80
N ASP A 388 22.59 -15.57 -24.69
CA ASP A 388 23.84 -15.43 -25.44
C ASP A 388 24.77 -16.53 -24.92
N PHE A 389 25.04 -17.52 -25.77
CA PHE A 389 25.97 -18.61 -25.49
C PHE A 389 27.41 -18.06 -25.38
N GLU A 390 27.84 -17.66 -24.19
CA GLU A 390 29.23 -17.84 -23.78
C GLU A 390 29.30 -18.80 -22.60
N VAL A 391 29.67 -20.02 -22.95
CA VAL A 391 29.99 -21.10 -22.03
C VAL A 391 31.13 -20.63 -21.13
N ASN A 392 30.79 -20.27 -19.89
CA ASN A 392 31.74 -20.11 -18.81
C ASN A 392 32.21 -21.49 -18.34
N SER A 393 32.89 -22.23 -19.23
CA SER A 393 33.64 -23.43 -18.86
C SER A 393 35.06 -23.01 -18.51
N LYS A 394 35.41 -23.21 -17.24
CA LYS A 394 36.75 -23.21 -16.65
C LYS A 394 37.32 -21.84 -16.25
N THR A 395 37.08 -21.48 -14.99
CA THR A 395 38.20 -21.25 -14.05
C THR A 395 37.72 -21.27 -12.59
N GLN A 396 37.66 -22.46 -12.00
CA GLN A 396 38.08 -22.62 -10.61
C GLN A 396 39.21 -23.65 -10.56
N THR A 397 40.38 -23.10 -10.28
CA THR A 397 41.68 -23.73 -10.06
C THR A 397 41.64 -24.64 -8.84
N LYS A 398 42.22 -25.84 -8.92
CA LYS A 398 43.41 -26.22 -8.13
C LYS A 398 43.87 -27.67 -8.36
N ASN A 399 45.16 -27.75 -8.70
CA ASN A 399 46.17 -28.73 -8.31
C ASN A 399 45.95 -30.21 -8.66
N ASN A 400 46.76 -30.70 -9.60
CA ASN A 400 47.76 -31.71 -9.25
C ASN A 400 48.99 -31.63 -10.14
N PHE A 401 50.14 -31.83 -9.49
CA PHE A 401 51.49 -31.99 -10.02
C PHE A 401 51.56 -33.06 -11.12
N ILE A 402 52.44 -32.88 -12.12
CA ILE A 402 53.80 -33.45 -12.22
C ILE A 402 54.36 -33.02 -13.58
N LEU A 403 55.50 -32.33 -13.55
CA LEU A 403 56.43 -32.23 -14.69
C LEU A 403 57.32 -33.48 -14.65
N SER A 404 57.37 -34.23 -15.74
CA SER A 404 58.52 -35.05 -16.08
C SER A 404 58.71 -35.08 -17.59
N ASN A 405 59.92 -34.71 -17.98
CA ASN A 405 60.50 -34.48 -19.29
C ASN A 405 60.43 -35.66 -20.28
N GLU A 406 60.60 -35.30 -21.56
CA GLU A 406 61.37 -35.96 -22.65
C GLU A 406 61.25 -37.49 -22.79
N ILE A 407 60.90 -38.05 -23.96
CA ILE A 407 61.64 -38.07 -25.24
C ILE A 407 60.67 -38.31 -26.39
#